data_AF-A0AAD8NBM4-F1
#
_entry.id   AF-A0AAD8NBM4-F1
#
_cell.length_a   1.000
_cell.length_b   1.000
_cell.length_c   1.000
_cell.angle_alpha   90.00
_cell.angle_beta   90.00
_cell.angle_gamma   90.00
#
_symmetry.space_group_name_H-M   'P 1'
#
loop_
_entity.id
_entity.type
_entity.pdbx_description
1 polymer ?
#
loop_
_entity_poly.entity_id
_entity_poly.type
_entity_poly.pdbx_seq_one_letter_code
_entity_poly.pdbx_strand_id
1 'polypeptide(L)'
;MDNGVESAVNHLEDLECPDGGALWDIFRRQDAPKLKEYLRKHFKEFRHIYCVPLKQVFDPIHDQTFYLTVEHKNRLKAEYGVEPWTFVQKQGDAVFIPAGCPHQVRNLKSCIKVALDFVSPENVNECIRLTEEFRVLPENHRSREDKLEVKKMTIFAMKQAVDDLLNLKAGSRRKVEERLKKKKS
;
A
#
# COMPACT_ATOMS: atom_id res chain seq x y z
N MET A 1 -20.82 24.62 -21.57
CA MET A 1 -21.75 23.49 -21.56
C MET A 1 -20.90 22.23 -21.80
N ASP A 2 -20.81 21.38 -20.78
CA ASP A 2 -20.68 19.91 -20.78
C ASP A 2 -19.58 19.06 -21.46
N ASN A 3 -18.51 19.59 -22.05
CA ASN A 3 -17.47 18.72 -22.62
C ASN A 3 -16.62 17.91 -21.59
N GLY A 4 -16.76 18.17 -20.29
CA GLY A 4 -15.99 17.48 -19.23
C GLY A 4 -16.66 16.22 -18.68
N VAL A 5 -17.99 16.12 -18.79
CA VAL A 5 -18.75 14.97 -18.27
C VAL A 5 -18.65 13.80 -19.26
N GLU A 6 -18.73 14.08 -20.56
CA GLU A 6 -18.67 13.09 -21.64
C GLU A 6 -17.32 12.34 -21.66
N SER A 7 -16.21 13.03 -21.41
CA SER A 7 -14.87 12.40 -21.32
C SER A 7 -14.71 11.46 -20.12
N ALA A 8 -15.34 11.76 -18.97
CA ALA A 8 -15.27 10.91 -17.79
C ALA A 8 -16.21 9.70 -17.91
N VAL A 9 -17.36 9.87 -18.57
CA VAL A 9 -18.31 8.80 -18.88
C VAL A 9 -17.69 7.80 -19.87
N ASN A 10 -17.01 8.27 -20.92
CA ASN A 10 -16.34 7.40 -21.89
C ASN A 10 -15.25 6.51 -21.25
N HIS A 11 -14.51 7.01 -20.25
CA HIS A 11 -13.53 6.20 -19.52
C HIS A 11 -14.14 5.17 -18.55
N LEU A 12 -15.41 5.32 -18.16
CA LEU A 12 -16.11 4.36 -17.32
C LEU A 12 -16.75 3.24 -18.14
N GLU A 13 -17.23 3.55 -19.35
CA GLU A 13 -17.72 2.55 -20.30
C GLU A 13 -16.59 1.61 -20.76
N ASP A 14 -15.36 2.12 -20.90
CA ASP A 14 -14.15 1.30 -21.15
C ASP A 14 -13.78 0.35 -19.98
N LEU A 15 -14.39 0.51 -18.79
CA LEU A 15 -14.19 -0.37 -17.63
C LEU A 15 -15.27 -1.45 -17.52
N GLU A 16 -16.27 -1.48 -18.41
CA GLU A 16 -17.19 -2.61 -18.56
C GLU A 16 -16.44 -3.78 -19.22
N CYS A 17 -15.55 -4.41 -18.46
CA CYS A 17 -14.92 -5.65 -18.87
C CYS A 17 -15.87 -6.80 -18.49
N PRO A 18 -16.43 -7.55 -19.45
CA PRO A 18 -17.33 -8.67 -19.16
C PRO A 18 -16.68 -9.71 -18.26
N ASP A 19 -15.34 -9.84 -18.27
CA ASP A 19 -14.57 -10.77 -17.45
C ASP A 19 -13.93 -10.11 -16.22
N GLY A 20 -14.28 -8.84 -15.94
CA GLY A 20 -13.78 -8.08 -14.81
C GLY A 20 -14.33 -8.58 -13.48
N GLY A 21 -13.44 -8.78 -12.50
CA GLY A 21 -13.81 -9.14 -11.12
C GLY A 21 -13.96 -7.93 -10.22
N ALA A 22 -12.96 -7.06 -10.18
CA ALA A 22 -12.92 -5.91 -9.27
C ALA A 22 -12.27 -4.68 -9.92
N LEU A 23 -12.83 -3.51 -9.63
CA LEU A 23 -12.27 -2.21 -9.97
C LEU A 23 -11.36 -1.73 -8.83
N TRP A 24 -10.14 -1.35 -9.19
CA TRP A 24 -9.12 -0.83 -8.28
C TRP A 24 -8.84 0.63 -8.57
N ASP A 25 -8.66 1.41 -7.51
CA ASP A 25 -8.05 2.73 -7.55
C ASP A 25 -6.84 2.70 -6.62
N ILE A 26 -5.64 2.98 -7.15
CA ILE A 26 -4.40 3.07 -6.38
C ILE A 26 -3.84 4.48 -6.48
N PHE A 27 -3.70 5.15 -5.35
CA PHE A 27 -3.13 6.49 -5.25
C PHE A 27 -1.63 6.40 -4.96
N ARG A 28 -0.86 7.36 -5.50
CA ARG A 28 0.57 7.46 -5.18
C ARG A 28 0.73 7.81 -3.71
N ARG A 29 1.69 7.18 -3.04
CA ARG A 29 2.02 7.47 -1.63
C ARG A 29 2.31 8.96 -1.38
N GLN A 30 2.91 9.66 -2.34
CA GLN A 30 3.26 11.08 -2.23
C GLN A 30 2.01 11.98 -2.18
N ASP A 31 0.90 11.51 -2.74
CA ASP A 31 -0.37 12.25 -2.77
C ASP A 31 -1.20 12.01 -1.50
N ALA A 32 -0.78 11.10 -0.61
CA ALA A 32 -1.51 10.78 0.62
C ALA A 32 -1.81 12.01 1.52
N PRO A 33 -0.89 12.98 1.72
CA PRO A 33 -1.21 14.19 2.50
C PRO A 33 -2.33 15.02 1.87
N LYS A 34 -2.28 15.24 0.55
CA LYS A 34 -3.33 15.96 -0.20
C LYS A 34 -4.66 15.22 -0.17
N LEU A 35 -4.62 13.89 -0.30
CA LEU A 35 -5.80 13.04 -0.19
C LEU A 35 -6.43 13.15 1.22
N LYS A 36 -5.63 13.13 2.29
CA LYS A 36 -6.13 13.35 3.67
C LYS A 36 -6.77 14.71 3.81
N GLU A 37 -6.20 15.77 3.22
CA GLU A 37 -6.77 17.11 3.23
C GLU A 37 -8.13 17.17 2.53
N TYR A 38 -8.22 16.63 1.32
CA TYR A 38 -9.48 16.50 0.59
C TYR A 38 -10.54 15.77 1.42
N LEU A 39 -10.19 14.60 1.97
CA LEU A 39 -11.14 13.81 2.76
C LEU A 39 -11.59 14.55 4.03
N ARG A 40 -10.70 15.28 4.72
CA ARG A 40 -11.08 16.13 5.87
C ARG A 40 -11.99 17.29 5.48
N LYS A 41 -11.81 17.87 4.30
CA LYS A 41 -12.67 18.95 3.80
C LYS A 41 -14.07 18.43 3.44
N HIS A 42 -14.15 17.23 2.87
CA HIS A 42 -15.37 16.68 2.29
C HIS A 42 -16.04 15.56 3.12
N PHE A 43 -15.53 15.23 4.31
CA PHE A 43 -15.98 14.04 5.05
C PHE A 43 -17.48 13.97 5.33
N LYS A 44 -18.15 15.12 5.44
CA LYS A 44 -19.60 15.22 5.69
C LYS A 44 -20.45 14.71 4.52
N GLU A 45 -19.87 14.59 3.33
CA GLU A 45 -20.52 14.03 2.14
C GLU A 45 -20.60 12.50 2.20
N PHE A 46 -19.77 11.87 3.04
CA PHE A 46 -19.69 10.42 3.18
C PHE A 46 -20.56 9.92 4.33
N ARG A 47 -20.98 8.66 4.21
CA ARG A 47 -21.88 7.99 5.15
C ARG A 47 -21.25 6.69 5.64
N HIS A 48 -21.54 6.34 6.88
CA HIS A 48 -21.23 5.04 7.44
C HIS A 48 -22.12 3.95 6.83
N ILE A 49 -21.82 2.67 7.07
CA ILE A 49 -22.56 1.50 6.54
C ILE A 49 -24.07 1.49 6.88
N TYR A 50 -24.49 2.29 7.87
CA TYR A 50 -25.89 2.46 8.27
C TYR A 50 -26.51 3.76 7.74
N CYS A 51 -25.92 4.36 6.71
CA CYS A 51 -26.34 5.63 6.08
C CYS A 51 -26.27 6.87 6.99
N VAL A 52 -25.63 6.75 8.17
CA VAL A 52 -25.43 7.87 9.10
C VAL A 52 -24.24 8.73 8.65
N PRO A 53 -24.35 10.08 8.67
CA PRO A 53 -23.22 10.95 8.39
C PRO A 53 -22.04 10.70 9.32
N LEU A 54 -20.81 10.81 8.80
CA LEU A 54 -19.60 10.74 9.63
C LEU A 54 -19.53 11.96 10.56
N LYS A 55 -19.51 11.72 11.87
CA LYS A 55 -19.45 12.79 12.89
C LYS A 55 -18.04 13.33 13.11
N GLN A 56 -17.05 12.46 13.02
CA GLN A 56 -15.64 12.74 13.27
C GLN A 56 -14.76 11.83 12.41
N VAL A 57 -13.56 12.31 12.09
CA VAL A 57 -12.52 11.58 11.38
C VAL A 57 -11.23 11.79 12.16
N PHE A 58 -10.56 10.70 12.55
CA PHE A 58 -9.28 10.78 13.26
C PHE A 58 -8.14 10.83 12.23
N ASP A 59 -8.01 9.78 11.42
CA ASP A 59 -7.17 9.79 10.24
C ASP A 59 -7.95 9.33 8.99
N PRO A 60 -8.18 10.20 8.00
CA PRO A 60 -9.05 9.86 6.87
C PRO A 60 -8.66 8.63 6.07
N ILE A 61 -7.38 8.26 6.06
CA ILE A 61 -6.91 7.07 5.34
C ILE A 61 -6.94 5.86 6.27
N HIS A 62 -6.44 6.00 7.51
CA HIS A 62 -6.32 4.87 8.44
C HIS A 62 -7.65 4.46 9.08
N ASP A 63 -8.62 5.38 9.13
CA ASP A 63 -9.99 5.10 9.56
C ASP A 63 -10.67 4.15 8.55
N GLN A 64 -10.23 4.10 7.28
CA GLN A 64 -10.79 3.34 6.15
C GLN A 64 -12.33 3.34 6.10
N THR A 65 -12.92 4.54 6.20
CA THR A 65 -14.37 4.79 6.19
C THR A 65 -14.87 5.44 4.89
N PHE A 66 -13.97 5.73 3.96
CA PHE A 66 -14.25 6.47 2.73
C PHE A 66 -14.19 5.58 1.49
N TYR A 67 -15.07 5.85 0.52
CA TYR A 67 -14.97 5.36 -0.85
C TYR A 67 -15.20 6.54 -1.81
N LEU A 68 -14.18 6.89 -2.61
CA LEU A 68 -14.26 7.96 -3.59
C LEU A 68 -15.03 7.48 -4.82
N THR A 69 -16.19 8.08 -5.08
CA THR A 69 -16.93 7.90 -6.34
C THR A 69 -16.19 8.59 -7.49
N VAL A 70 -16.71 8.44 -8.72
CA VAL A 70 -16.20 9.14 -9.89
C VAL A 70 -16.21 10.64 -9.66
N GLU A 71 -17.30 11.19 -9.11
CA GLU A 71 -17.43 12.61 -8.82
C GLU A 71 -16.41 13.06 -7.78
N HIS A 72 -16.15 12.25 -6.74
CA HIS A 72 -15.10 12.53 -5.76
C HIS A 72 -13.71 12.53 -6.41
N LYS A 73 -13.40 11.56 -7.28
CA LYS A 73 -12.11 11.50 -7.99
C LYS A 73 -11.92 12.68 -8.94
N ASN A 74 -12.96 13.10 -9.65
CA ASN A 74 -12.92 14.26 -10.53
C ASN A 74 -12.68 15.56 -9.76
N ARG A 75 -13.35 15.75 -8.61
CA ARG A 75 -13.10 16.90 -7.72
C ARG A 75 -11.70 16.88 -7.12
N LEU A 76 -11.25 15.73 -6.65
CA LEU A 76 -9.89 15.56 -6.12
C LEU A 76 -8.82 15.94 -7.17
N LYS A 77 -9.02 15.54 -8.43
CA LYS A 77 -8.13 15.93 -9.53
C LYS A 77 -8.17 17.44 -9.78
N ALA A 78 -9.36 18.04 -9.83
CA ALA A 78 -9.53 19.47 -10.08
C ALA A 78 -8.95 20.34 -8.96
N GLU A 79 -9.16 19.99 -7.70
CA GLU A 79 -8.78 20.79 -6.54
C GLU A 79 -7.33 20.57 -6.09
N TYR A 80 -6.82 19.33 -6.17
CA TYR A 80 -5.52 18.95 -5.61
C TYR A 80 -4.51 18.44 -6.65
N GLY A 81 -4.95 18.24 -7.89
CA GLY A 81 -4.14 17.63 -8.95
C GLY A 81 -3.83 16.15 -8.69
N VAL A 82 -4.67 15.47 -7.90
CA VAL A 82 -4.47 14.06 -7.51
C VAL A 82 -5.47 13.19 -8.25
N GLU A 83 -4.98 12.14 -8.90
CA GLU A 83 -5.80 11.10 -9.52
C GLU A 83 -5.22 9.71 -9.23
N PRO A 84 -6.07 8.68 -9.05
CA PRO A 84 -5.59 7.32 -8.87
C PRO A 84 -5.30 6.64 -10.21
N TRP A 85 -4.43 5.63 -10.17
CA TRP A 85 -4.37 4.63 -11.21
C TRP A 85 -5.61 3.72 -11.09
N THR A 86 -6.53 3.84 -12.07
CA THR A 86 -7.81 3.11 -12.10
C THR A 86 -7.72 1.93 -13.07
N PHE A 87 -8.06 0.71 -12.65
CA PHE A 87 -8.03 -0.47 -13.53
C PHE A 87 -8.90 -1.63 -13.02
N VAL A 88 -9.28 -2.53 -13.93
CA VAL A 88 -10.04 -3.74 -13.62
C VAL A 88 -9.10 -4.93 -13.44
N GLN A 89 -9.22 -5.61 -12.31
CA GLN A 89 -8.58 -6.89 -12.05
C GLN A 89 -9.46 -8.04 -12.58
N LYS A 90 -8.86 -8.93 -13.38
CA LYS A 90 -9.49 -10.16 -13.88
C LYS A 90 -9.13 -11.37 -13.02
N GLN A 91 -9.78 -12.50 -13.27
CA GLN A 91 -9.44 -13.76 -12.61
C GLN A 91 -8.00 -14.17 -12.96
N GLY A 92 -7.21 -14.49 -11.93
CA GLY A 92 -5.80 -14.88 -12.08
C GLY A 92 -4.80 -13.72 -11.99
N ASP A 93 -5.26 -12.47 -12.08
CA ASP A 93 -4.37 -11.30 -11.96
C ASP A 93 -3.88 -11.12 -10.52
N ALA A 94 -2.58 -10.87 -10.38
CA ALA A 94 -1.95 -10.45 -9.13
C ALA A 94 -1.75 -8.93 -9.13
N VAL A 95 -2.25 -8.25 -8.10
CA VAL A 95 -2.09 -6.80 -7.93
C VAL A 95 -1.01 -6.53 -6.87
N PHE A 96 0.06 -5.84 -7.25
CA PHE A 96 1.11 -5.40 -6.34
C PHE A 96 0.84 -3.98 -5.86
N ILE A 97 0.76 -3.80 -4.56
CA ILE A 97 0.50 -2.49 -3.93
C ILE A 97 1.74 -2.12 -3.10
N PRO A 98 2.51 -1.11 -3.51
CA PRO A 98 3.65 -0.65 -2.72
C PRO A 98 3.20 -0.11 -1.36
N ALA A 99 4.09 -0.20 -0.35
CA ALA A 99 3.81 0.32 0.99
C ALA A 99 3.37 1.80 0.94
N GLY A 100 2.40 2.19 1.76
CA GLY A 100 1.98 3.59 1.88
C GLY A 100 1.17 4.14 0.72
N CYS A 101 0.85 3.35 -0.31
CA CYS A 101 -0.09 3.74 -1.36
C CYS A 101 -1.54 3.55 -0.88
N PRO A 102 -2.33 4.63 -0.70
CA PRO A 102 -3.76 4.50 -0.41
C PRO A 102 -4.45 3.83 -1.59
N HIS A 103 -5.45 2.98 -1.32
CA HIS A 103 -6.17 2.28 -2.37
C HIS A 103 -7.60 1.94 -1.94
N GLN A 104 -8.48 1.77 -2.92
CA GLN A 104 -9.85 1.30 -2.73
C GLN A 104 -10.20 0.27 -3.79
N VAL A 105 -11.13 -0.63 -3.44
CA VAL A 105 -11.56 -1.73 -4.30
C VAL A 105 -13.07 -1.81 -4.31
N ARG A 106 -13.65 -1.90 -5.51
CA ARG A 106 -15.07 -2.19 -5.71
C ARG A 106 -15.23 -3.47 -6.50
N ASN A 107 -15.84 -4.47 -5.89
CA ASN A 107 -16.18 -5.70 -6.59
C ASN A 107 -17.24 -5.41 -7.67
N LEU A 108 -16.96 -5.78 -8.92
CA LEU A 108 -17.91 -5.73 -10.03
C LEU A 108 -18.75 -7.02 -10.08
N LYS A 109 -18.21 -8.11 -9.54
CA LYS A 109 -18.85 -9.41 -9.36
C LYS A 109 -18.49 -10.01 -8.00
N SER A 110 -19.19 -11.08 -7.60
CA SER A 110 -18.76 -11.89 -6.46
C SER A 110 -17.32 -12.36 -6.66
N CYS A 111 -16.45 -12.05 -5.70
CA CYS A 111 -15.00 -12.29 -5.80
C CYS A 111 -14.47 -12.90 -4.50
N ILE A 112 -13.60 -13.90 -4.63
CA ILE A 112 -12.74 -14.38 -3.54
C ILE A 112 -11.33 -13.87 -3.84
N LYS A 113 -10.66 -13.31 -2.84
CA LYS A 113 -9.30 -12.76 -2.96
C LYS A 113 -8.42 -13.32 -1.87
N VAL A 114 -7.16 -13.57 -2.18
CA VAL A 114 -6.11 -13.92 -1.22
C VAL A 114 -5.06 -12.82 -1.28
N ALA A 115 -4.68 -12.30 -0.11
CA ALA A 115 -3.65 -11.28 0.03
C ALA A 115 -2.53 -11.81 0.92
N LEU A 116 -1.30 -11.44 0.59
CA LEU A 116 -0.11 -11.75 1.37
C LEU A 116 0.71 -10.47 1.51
N ASP A 117 1.00 -10.11 2.76
CA ASP A 117 1.89 -8.99 3.05
C ASP A 117 3.35 -9.45 3.01
N PHE A 118 4.22 -8.60 2.46
CA PHE A 118 5.67 -8.81 2.46
C PHE A 118 6.41 -7.48 2.56
N VAL A 119 7.68 -7.54 2.97
CA VAL A 119 8.56 -6.35 3.06
C VAL A 119 9.68 -6.51 2.04
N SER A 120 9.66 -5.65 1.02
CA SER A 120 10.76 -5.55 0.04
C SER A 120 11.86 -4.61 0.55
N PRO A 121 13.15 -4.88 0.27
CA PRO A 121 14.26 -4.00 0.65
C PRO A 121 14.04 -2.54 0.26
N GLU A 122 13.49 -2.29 -0.93
CA GLU A 122 13.21 -0.97 -1.50
C GLU A 122 12.18 -0.18 -0.67
N ASN A 123 11.33 -0.86 0.09
CA ASN A 123 10.26 -0.25 0.87
C ASN A 123 10.50 -0.27 2.39
N VAL A 124 11.59 -0.87 2.89
CA VAL A 124 11.86 -1.00 4.34
C VAL A 124 11.73 0.35 5.06
N ASN A 125 12.33 1.41 4.51
CA ASN A 125 12.29 2.74 5.12
C ASN A 125 10.86 3.28 5.22
N GLU A 126 10.03 3.04 4.19
CA GLU A 126 8.63 3.44 4.25
C GLU A 126 7.86 2.61 5.26
N CYS A 127 8.06 1.30 5.28
CA CYS A 127 7.38 0.43 6.23
C CYS A 127 7.70 0.87 7.68
N ILE A 128 8.95 1.23 7.97
CA ILE A 128 9.33 1.80 9.29
C ILE A 128 8.60 3.13 9.54
N ARG A 129 8.56 4.04 8.56
CA ARG A 129 7.86 5.33 8.68
C ARG A 129 6.36 5.13 8.97
N LEU A 130 5.71 4.21 8.26
CA LEU A 130 4.29 3.88 8.46
C LEU A 130 4.03 3.25 9.82
N THR A 131 4.91 2.35 10.30
CA THR A 131 4.83 1.81 11.67
C THR A 131 4.85 2.94 12.71
N GLU A 132 5.66 3.99 12.54
CA GLU A 132 5.64 5.14 13.46
C GLU A 132 4.35 5.99 13.32
N GLU A 133 3.84 6.16 12.11
CA GLU A 133 2.56 6.84 11.86
C GLU A 133 1.37 6.11 12.53
N PHE A 134 1.38 4.78 12.54
CA PHE A 134 0.37 3.98 13.22
C PHE A 134 0.44 4.09 14.74
N ARG A 135 1.65 4.21 15.31
CA ARG A 135 1.85 4.28 16.77
C ARG A 135 1.26 5.53 17.42
N VAL A 136 1.16 6.63 16.68
CA VAL A 136 0.57 7.88 17.19
C VAL A 136 -0.95 7.94 17.07
N LEU A 137 -1.59 6.90 16.51
CA LEU A 137 -3.04 6.78 16.49
C LEU A 137 -3.61 6.54 17.91
N PRO A 138 -4.89 6.86 18.16
CA PRO A 138 -5.53 6.59 19.44
C PRO A 138 -5.36 5.14 19.91
N GLU A 139 -5.33 4.91 21.22
CA GLU A 139 -4.99 3.60 21.81
C GLU A 139 -5.87 2.45 21.34
N ASN A 140 -7.15 2.72 21.12
CA ASN A 140 -8.12 1.74 20.64
C ASN A 140 -8.31 1.78 19.11
N HIS A 141 -7.42 2.45 18.36
CA HIS A 141 -7.52 2.54 16.91
C HIS A 141 -7.03 1.24 16.24
N ARG A 142 -7.87 0.62 15.42
CA ARG A 142 -7.59 -0.69 14.77
C ARG A 142 -6.27 -0.77 13.99
N SER A 143 -5.84 0.35 13.42
CA SER A 143 -4.62 0.43 12.59
C SER A 143 -3.35 0.65 13.41
N ARG A 144 -3.43 0.79 14.75
CA ARG A 144 -2.28 1.06 15.63
C ARG A 144 -1.37 -0.16 15.83
N GLU A 145 -1.90 -1.37 15.64
CA GLU A 145 -1.17 -2.62 15.86
C GLU A 145 -0.02 -2.81 14.84
N ASP A 146 1.18 -3.13 15.32
CA ASP A 146 2.34 -3.42 14.48
C ASP A 146 2.29 -4.87 13.97
N LYS A 147 1.63 -5.08 12.83
CA LYS A 147 1.39 -6.42 12.26
C LYS A 147 2.60 -7.04 11.58
N LEU A 148 3.51 -6.22 11.04
CA LEU A 148 4.63 -6.69 10.21
C LEU A 148 5.94 -6.80 10.98
N GLU A 149 6.08 -6.13 12.14
CA GLU A 149 7.31 -6.11 12.95
C GLU A 149 8.58 -5.79 12.11
N VAL A 150 8.51 -4.81 11.19
CA VAL A 150 9.57 -4.56 10.19
C VAL A 150 10.96 -4.33 10.81
N LYS A 151 11.02 -3.68 11.98
CA LYS A 151 12.27 -3.48 12.71
C LYS A 151 12.93 -4.80 13.13
N LYS A 152 12.12 -5.76 13.58
CA LYS A 152 12.58 -7.11 13.96
C LYS A 152 13.11 -7.85 12.75
N MET A 153 12.35 -7.85 11.64
CA MET A 153 12.81 -8.42 10.37
C MET A 153 14.15 -7.84 9.92
N THR A 154 14.32 -6.51 10.04
CA THR A 154 15.55 -5.81 9.66
C THR A 154 16.74 -6.25 10.52
N ILE A 155 16.56 -6.35 11.84
CA ILE A 155 17.61 -6.82 12.76
C ILE A 155 18.02 -8.26 12.44
N PHE A 156 17.06 -9.16 12.22
CA PHE A 156 17.36 -10.55 11.88
C PHE A 156 18.05 -10.68 10.51
N ALA A 157 17.64 -9.89 9.51
CA ALA A 157 18.29 -9.85 8.21
C ALA A 157 19.75 -9.35 8.32
N MET A 158 19.99 -8.31 9.11
CA MET A 158 21.35 -7.81 9.37
C MET A 158 22.21 -8.83 10.13
N LYS A 159 21.65 -9.49 11.15
CA LYS A 159 22.34 -10.55 11.88
C LYS A 159 22.75 -11.68 10.93
N GLN A 160 21.83 -12.16 10.09
CA GLN A 160 22.12 -13.20 9.12
C GLN A 160 23.23 -12.78 8.16
N ALA A 161 23.19 -11.55 7.63
CA ALA A 161 24.23 -11.05 6.74
C ALA A 161 25.61 -10.98 7.41
N VAL A 162 25.68 -10.60 8.69
CA VAL A 162 26.93 -10.61 9.47
C VAL A 162 27.45 -12.03 9.65
N ASP A 163 26.57 -12.97 10.03
CA ASP A 163 26.93 -14.37 10.22
C ASP A 163 27.46 -15.00 8.92
N ASP A 164 26.83 -14.72 7.78
CA ASP A 164 27.25 -15.18 6.46
C ASP A 164 28.66 -14.65 6.11
N LEU A 165 28.93 -13.37 6.35
CA LEU A 165 30.24 -12.76 6.10
C LEU A 165 31.34 -13.33 6.99
N LEU A 166 31.04 -13.61 8.27
CA LEU A 166 31.98 -14.25 9.20
C LEU A 166 32.30 -15.68 8.77
N ASN A 167 31.29 -16.43 8.35
CA ASN A 167 31.44 -17.80 7.85
C ASN A 167 32.28 -17.85 6.56
N LEU A 168 32.08 -16.91 5.63
CA LEU A 168 32.89 -16.79 4.42
C LEU A 168 34.38 -16.48 4.73
N LYS A 169 34.65 -15.59 5.70
CA LYS A 169 36.02 -15.30 6.15
C LYS A 169 36.68 -16.52 6.79
N ALA A 170 35.96 -17.23 7.65
CA ALA A 170 36.46 -18.44 8.31
C ALA A 170 36.73 -19.57 7.29
N GLY A 171 35.87 -19.73 6.28
CA GLY A 171 36.09 -20.69 5.19
C GLY A 171 37.28 -20.32 4.31
N SER A 172 37.47 -19.02 4.03
CA SER A 172 38.61 -18.53 3.25
C SER A 172 39.94 -18.74 3.97
N ARG A 173 40.02 -18.47 5.28
CA ARG A 173 41.22 -18.77 6.09
C ARG A 173 41.58 -20.25 6.09
N ARG A 174 40.58 -21.13 6.31
CA ARG A 174 40.77 -22.58 6.26
C ARG A 174 41.34 -23.06 4.92
N LYS A 175 40.83 -22.56 3.80
CA LYS A 175 41.35 -22.87 2.45
C LYS A 175 42.79 -22.41 2.23
N VAL A 176 43.19 -21.26 2.80
CA VAL A 176 44.58 -20.76 2.70
C VAL A 176 45.52 -21.63 3.53
N GLU A 177 45.14 -22.00 4.75
CA GLU A 177 45.92 -22.87 5.63
C GLU A 177 46.12 -24.28 5.04
N GLU A 178 45.08 -24.87 4.43
CA GLU A 178 45.18 -26.17 3.75
C GLU A 178 46.12 -26.13 2.54
N ARG A 179 46.08 -25.05 1.74
CA ARG A 179 47.00 -24.87 0.61
C ARG A 179 48.46 -24.71 1.05
N LEU A 180 48.69 -24.00 2.16
CA LEU A 180 50.03 -23.84 2.73
C LEU A 180 50.58 -25.16 3.29
N LYS A 181 49.74 -26.01 3.90
CA LYS A 181 50.14 -27.35 4.36
C LYS A 181 50.49 -28.28 3.21
N LYS A 182 49.73 -28.27 2.10
CA LYS A 182 50.01 -29.09 0.90
C LYS A 182 51.30 -28.72 0.16
N LYS A 183 51.78 -27.47 0.26
CA LYS A 183 53.06 -27.04 -0.35
C LYS A 183 54.30 -27.41 0.45
N LYS A 184 54.13 -27.87 1.70
CA LYS A 184 55.23 -28.25 2.61
C LYS A 184 55.40 -29.77 2.75
N SER A 185 54.56 -30.55 2.06
CA SER A 185 54.65 -31.99 1.88
C SER A 185 55.18 -32.30 0.48
#